data_AF-A0AB74JDT3-F1
#
_entry.id   AF-A0AB74JDT3-F1
#
_cell.length_a   1.000
_cell.length_b   1.000
_cell.length_c   1.000
_cell.angle_alpha   90.00
_cell.angle_beta   90.00
_cell.angle_gamma   90.00
#
_symmetry.space_group_name_H-M   'P 1'
#
loop_
_entity.id
_entity.type
_entity.pdbx_description
1 polymer ?
#
loop_
_entity_poly.entity_id
_entity_poly.type
_entity_poly.pdbx_seq_one_letter_code
_entity_poly.pdbx_strand_id
1 'polypeptide(L)'
;MVNQSPVATATSPNISGRNAKKSKEEWKRNVWRSKTVSRLCVDSDMISLKSKEKRGPKIFHVHRALLCFYSPYHDRLLNGSFLEATSPPTEPLLIEADANVLKLFVSWL
;
A
#
# COMPACT_ATOMS: atom_id res chain seq x y z
N MET A 1 -7.50 -7.34 57.88
CA MET A 1 -7.40 -8.47 56.92
C MET A 1 -7.21 -7.88 55.55
N VAL A 2 -6.08 -8.20 54.93
CA VAL A 2 -5.57 -7.60 53.69
C VAL A 2 -6.36 -8.15 52.50
N ASN A 3 -6.99 -7.27 51.72
CA ASN A 3 -7.65 -7.62 50.46
C ASN A 3 -6.57 -7.95 49.42
N GLN A 4 -6.45 -9.23 49.05
CA GLN A 4 -5.61 -9.68 47.96
C GLN A 4 -6.36 -9.52 46.63
N SER A 5 -5.84 -8.64 45.76
CA SER A 5 -6.24 -8.56 44.35
C SER A 5 -5.69 -9.76 43.57
N PRO A 6 -6.44 -10.34 42.61
CA PRO A 6 -5.92 -11.43 41.80
C PRO A 6 -5.00 -10.91 40.69
N VAL A 7 -3.89 -11.65 40.52
CA VAL A 7 -2.86 -11.53 39.50
C VAL A 7 -3.45 -11.68 38.09
N ALA A 8 -3.29 -10.67 37.24
CA ALA A 8 -3.50 -10.79 35.80
C ALA A 8 -2.13 -10.89 35.11
N THR A 9 -1.67 -12.12 34.91
CA THR A 9 -0.51 -12.44 34.08
C THR A 9 -0.82 -12.00 32.63
N ALA A 10 -0.24 -10.88 32.20
CA ALA A 10 -0.24 -10.48 30.79
C ALA A 10 0.61 -11.47 29.99
N THR A 11 -0.01 -12.56 29.57
CA THR A 11 0.58 -13.47 28.58
C THR A 11 0.45 -12.81 27.22
N SER A 12 1.52 -12.16 26.77
CA SER A 12 1.66 -11.75 25.37
C SER A 12 1.45 -12.97 24.47
N PRO A 13 0.48 -12.97 23.54
CA PRO A 13 0.45 -13.99 22.51
C PRO A 13 1.67 -13.75 21.63
N ASN A 14 2.63 -14.66 21.76
CA ASN A 14 3.83 -14.73 20.94
C ASN A 14 3.39 -15.05 19.50
N ILE A 15 3.15 -14.03 18.68
CA ILE A 15 2.81 -14.17 17.25
C ILE A 15 4.10 -14.46 16.45
N SER A 16 4.86 -15.46 16.87
CA SER A 16 6.03 -15.97 16.16
C SER A 16 5.68 -17.33 15.55
N GLY A 17 4.87 -17.33 14.49
CA GLY A 17 4.47 -18.61 13.89
C GLY A 17 3.67 -18.61 12.59
N ARG A 18 3.58 -17.50 11.85
CA ARG A 18 2.79 -17.48 10.60
C ARG A 18 3.47 -16.83 9.39
N ASN A 19 4.80 -16.87 9.28
CA ASN A 19 5.48 -16.39 8.07
C ASN A 19 6.78 -17.17 7.83
N ALA A 20 6.69 -18.43 7.42
CA ALA A 20 7.91 -19.19 7.10
C ALA A 20 7.76 -20.22 5.97
N LYS A 21 6.93 -19.96 4.95
CA LYS A 21 7.06 -20.61 3.63
C LYS A 21 6.55 -19.68 2.51
N LYS A 22 7.18 -18.51 2.36
CA LYS A 22 7.03 -17.75 1.11
C LYS A 22 7.76 -18.54 0.03
N SER A 23 7.00 -19.19 -0.85
CA SER A 23 7.50 -20.03 -1.93
C SER A 23 8.57 -19.30 -2.75
N LYS A 24 9.60 -20.02 -3.22
CA LYS A 24 10.74 -19.57 -4.05
C LYS A 24 10.36 -18.74 -5.30
N GLU A 25 9.08 -18.62 -5.59
CA GLU A 25 8.50 -18.03 -6.80
C GLU A 25 7.50 -16.89 -6.51
N GLU A 26 7.45 -16.39 -5.27
CA GLU A 26 6.53 -15.29 -4.89
C GLU A 26 6.68 -14.05 -5.80
N TRP A 27 7.89 -13.80 -6.32
CA TRP A 27 8.18 -12.75 -7.29
C TRP A 27 7.37 -12.86 -8.59
N LYS A 28 6.96 -14.07 -9.00
CA LYS A 28 6.19 -14.30 -10.24
C LYS A 28 4.85 -13.57 -10.22
N ARG A 29 4.32 -13.26 -9.03
CA ARG A 29 3.10 -12.47 -8.87
C ARG A 29 3.30 -11.03 -9.37
N ASN A 30 4.50 -10.48 -9.22
CA ASN A 30 4.82 -9.10 -9.58
C ASN A 30 5.31 -8.97 -11.04
N VAL A 31 5.19 -10.03 -11.84
CA VAL A 31 5.44 -9.94 -13.29
C VAL A 31 4.23 -9.31 -13.95
N TRP A 32 4.47 -8.33 -14.82
CA TRP A 32 3.40 -7.68 -15.57
C TRP A 32 2.66 -8.68 -16.46
N ARG A 33 1.33 -8.76 -16.30
CA ARG A 33 0.45 -9.61 -17.11
C ARG A 33 -0.86 -8.89 -17.35
N SER A 34 -1.20 -8.68 -18.62
CA SER A 34 -2.45 -8.00 -19.02
C SER A 34 -3.69 -8.52 -18.30
N LYS A 35 -3.91 -9.85 -18.24
CA LYS A 35 -5.06 -10.45 -17.53
C LYS A 35 -5.10 -10.10 -16.03
N THR A 36 -3.94 -9.98 -15.39
CA THR A 36 -3.86 -9.60 -13.96
C THR A 36 -4.19 -8.13 -13.80
N VAL A 37 -3.58 -7.26 -14.62
CA VAL A 37 -3.83 -5.82 -14.60
C VAL A 37 -5.30 -5.51 -14.85
N SER A 38 -5.91 -6.11 -15.88
CA SER A 38 -7.33 -5.92 -16.18
C SER A 38 -8.22 -6.30 -14.99
N ARG A 39 -7.91 -7.40 -14.29
CA ARG A 39 -8.67 -7.83 -13.10
C ARG A 39 -8.50 -6.86 -11.93
N LEU A 40 -7.31 -6.32 -11.72
CA LEU A 40 -7.06 -5.34 -10.66
C LEU A 40 -7.80 -4.02 -10.92
N CYS A 41 -8.03 -3.65 -12.18
CA CYS A 41 -8.67 -2.39 -12.53
C CYS A 41 -10.21 -2.40 -12.49
N VAL A 42 -10.88 -3.57 -12.49
CA VAL A 42 -12.35 -3.66 -12.62
C VAL A 42 -13.09 -2.92 -11.51
N ASP A 43 -12.72 -3.18 -10.25
CA ASP A 43 -13.41 -2.64 -9.07
C ASP A 43 -12.49 -1.75 -8.23
N SER A 44 -11.41 -1.22 -8.82
CA SER A 44 -10.41 -0.43 -8.09
C SER A 44 -10.69 1.06 -8.19
N ASP A 45 -10.74 1.69 -7.03
CA ASP A 45 -10.76 3.14 -6.88
C ASP A 45 -9.58 3.82 -7.59
N MET A 46 -9.81 5.07 -8.02
CA MET A 46 -8.79 5.98 -8.51
C MET A 46 -8.12 6.71 -7.35
N ILE A 47 -6.79 6.77 -7.39
CA ILE A 47 -6.00 7.62 -6.50
C ILE A 47 -5.19 8.60 -7.32
N SER A 48 -5.01 9.79 -6.78
CA SER A 48 -4.26 10.88 -7.42
C SER A 48 -2.84 10.93 -6.86
N LEU A 49 -1.84 10.87 -7.73
CA LEU A 49 -0.43 11.03 -7.40
C LEU A 49 0.04 12.40 -7.90
N LYS A 50 0.74 13.17 -7.07
CA LYS A 50 1.23 14.51 -7.38
C LYS A 50 2.74 14.54 -7.41
N SER A 51 3.33 15.15 -8.45
CA SER A 51 4.78 15.34 -8.55
C SER A 51 5.29 16.38 -7.56
N LYS A 52 6.59 16.30 -7.22
CA LYS A 52 7.28 17.17 -6.25
C LYS A 52 7.46 18.63 -6.71
N GLU A 53 7.26 18.92 -7.99
CA GLU A 53 7.60 20.20 -8.59
C GLU A 53 6.96 21.40 -7.87
N LYS A 54 7.78 22.33 -7.38
CA LYS A 54 7.32 23.53 -6.64
C LYS A 54 6.51 24.49 -7.53
N ARG A 55 6.77 24.49 -8.84
CA ARG A 55 6.04 25.28 -9.84
C ARG A 55 5.45 24.33 -10.86
N GLY A 56 4.11 24.29 -10.93
CA GLY A 56 3.37 23.45 -11.87
C GLY A 56 3.40 21.95 -11.56
N PRO A 57 3.11 21.50 -10.32
CA PRO A 57 3.05 20.07 -10.02
C PRO A 57 2.01 19.39 -10.90
N LYS A 58 2.37 18.24 -11.46
CA LYS A 58 1.46 17.43 -12.26
C LYS A 58 0.81 16.37 -11.41
N ILE A 59 -0.47 16.14 -11.69
CA ILE A 59 -1.27 15.10 -11.05
C ILE A 59 -1.53 13.99 -12.07
N PHE A 60 -1.37 12.75 -11.62
CA PHE A 60 -1.65 11.54 -12.38
C PHE A 60 -2.65 10.69 -11.62
N HIS A 61 -3.59 10.06 -12.31
CA HIS A 61 -4.59 9.19 -11.71
C HIS A 61 -4.26 7.74 -12.02
N VAL A 62 -4.26 6.88 -10.99
CA VAL A 62 -3.99 5.44 -11.13
C VAL A 62 -4.97 4.61 -10.33
N HIS A 63 -5.16 3.34 -10.73
CA HIS A 63 -5.93 2.38 -9.94
C HIS A 63 -5.18 2.05 -8.64
N ARG A 64 -5.85 2.24 -7.50
CA ARG A 64 -5.36 1.91 -6.17
C ARG A 64 -4.87 0.47 -6.07
N ALA A 65 -5.69 -0.50 -6.51
CA ALA A 65 -5.33 -1.91 -6.45
C ALA A 65 -4.10 -2.23 -7.30
N LEU A 66 -3.98 -1.60 -8.48
CA LEU A 66 -2.82 -1.76 -9.35
C LEU A 66 -1.53 -1.21 -8.70
N LEU A 67 -1.62 -0.01 -8.10
CA LEU A 67 -0.48 0.60 -7.41
C LEU A 67 -0.03 -0.24 -6.21
N CYS A 68 -0.97 -0.68 -5.36
CA CYS A 68 -0.67 -1.50 -4.19
C CYS A 68 -0.08 -2.87 -4.61
N PHE A 69 -0.57 -3.45 -5.70
CA PHE A 69 -0.08 -4.74 -6.18
C PHE A 69 1.41 -4.71 -6.57
N TYR A 70 1.84 -3.69 -7.30
CA TYR A 70 3.24 -3.55 -7.73
C TYR A 70 4.13 -2.79 -6.74
N SER A 71 3.54 -2.12 -5.74
CA SER A 71 4.28 -1.35 -4.74
C SER A 71 3.86 -1.74 -3.32
N PRO A 72 4.64 -2.61 -2.63
CA PRO A 72 4.37 -2.99 -1.24
C PRO A 72 4.34 -1.80 -0.27
N TYR A 73 5.01 -0.70 -0.62
CA TYR A 73 4.94 0.55 0.14
C TYR A 73 3.53 1.14 0.11
N HIS A 74 2.95 1.29 -1.07
CA HIS A 74 1.61 1.86 -1.24
C HIS A 74 0.52 0.90 -0.74
N ASP A 75 0.74 -0.41 -0.81
CA ASP A 75 -0.14 -1.39 -0.17
C ASP A 75 -0.23 -1.16 1.34
N ARG A 76 0.91 -1.00 2.02
CA ARG A 76 0.92 -0.69 3.45
C ARG A 76 0.32 0.67 3.75
N LEU A 77 0.64 1.70 2.95
CA LEU A 77 0.14 3.05 3.15
C LEU A 77 -1.38 3.14 3.01
N LEU A 78 -1.95 2.50 1.99
CA LEU A 78 -3.36 2.64 1.63
C LEU A 78 -4.26 1.54 2.17
N ASN A 79 -3.74 0.33 2.44
CA ASN A 79 -4.53 -0.81 2.93
C ASN A 79 -4.08 -1.26 4.34
N GLY A 80 -3.03 -0.64 4.89
CA GLY A 80 -2.51 -0.98 6.21
C GLY A 80 -3.15 -0.19 7.35
N SER A 81 -2.38 -0.01 8.42
CA SER A 81 -2.83 0.65 9.65
C SER A 81 -2.55 2.17 9.68
N PHE A 82 -2.19 2.76 8.55
CA PHE A 82 -1.95 4.20 8.45
C PHE A 82 -3.28 4.96 8.40
N LEU A 83 -3.26 6.25 8.75
CA LEU A 83 -4.47 7.08 8.78
C LEU A 83 -5.09 7.21 7.38
N GLU A 84 -4.25 7.20 6.35
CA GLU A 84 -4.57 7.21 4.93
C GLU A 84 -5.34 5.97 4.46
N ALA A 85 -5.28 4.87 5.22
CA ALA A 85 -6.09 3.68 4.96
C ALA A 85 -7.51 3.77 5.57
N THR A 86 -7.68 4.61 6.60
CA THR A 86 -8.95 4.76 7.33
C THR A 86 -9.84 5.83 6.68
N SER A 87 -9.22 6.87 6.11
CA SER A 87 -9.91 7.90 5.33
C SER A 87 -9.29 7.97 3.93
N PRO A 88 -10.09 7.87 2.85
CA PRO A 88 -9.59 8.07 1.50
C PRO A 88 -8.81 9.40 1.38
N PRO A 89 -7.65 9.45 0.71
CA PRO A 89 -6.91 10.69 0.57
C PRO A 89 -7.76 11.75 -0.14
N THR A 90 -8.17 12.78 0.59
CA THR A 90 -8.85 13.96 0.01
C THR A 90 -7.90 14.78 -0.87
N GLU A 91 -6.60 14.68 -0.59
CA GLU A 91 -5.53 15.32 -1.36
C GLU A 91 -4.69 14.29 -2.12
N PRO A 92 -4.13 14.66 -3.30
CA PRO A 92 -3.22 13.80 -4.04
C PRO A 92 -1.99 13.40 -3.23
N LEU A 93 -1.59 12.13 -3.30
CA LEU A 93 -0.38 11.62 -2.67
C LEU A 93 0.85 12.29 -3.28
N LEU A 94 1.63 13.00 -2.46
CA LEU A 94 2.87 13.61 -2.91
C LEU A 94 3.92 12.53 -3.15
N ILE A 95 4.38 12.44 -4.40
CA ILE A 95 5.50 11.58 -4.78
C ILE A 95 6.74 12.45 -4.93
N GLU A 96 7.80 12.06 -4.23
CA GLU A 96 9.11 12.69 -4.24
C GLU A 96 9.88 12.45 -5.56
N ALA A 97 9.21 12.65 -6.68
CA ALA A 97 9.72 12.52 -8.04
C ALA A 97 9.24 13.69 -8.91
N ASP A 98 10.03 14.02 -9.94
CA ASP A 98 9.60 14.96 -10.96
C ASP A 98 8.46 14.40 -11.82
N ALA A 99 7.80 15.26 -12.60
CA ALA A 99 6.64 14.84 -13.37
C ALA A 99 6.98 13.84 -14.50
N ASN A 100 8.20 13.84 -15.02
CA ASN A 100 8.60 12.94 -16.12
C ASN A 100 8.86 11.53 -15.58
N VAL A 101 9.56 11.42 -14.45
CA VAL A 101 9.78 10.17 -13.73
C VAL A 101 8.45 9.59 -13.26
N LEU A 102 7.57 10.43 -12.69
CA LEU A 102 6.25 9.98 -12.27
C LEU A 102 5.40 9.52 -13.47
N LYS A 103 5.48 10.21 -14.62
CA LYS A 103 4.82 9.77 -15.86
C LYS A 103 5.32 8.40 -16.33
N LEU A 104 6.63 8.17 -16.31
CA LEU A 104 7.22 6.88 -16.68
C LEU A 104 6.73 5.76 -15.75
N PHE A 105 6.72 6.01 -14.45
CA PHE A 105 6.20 5.07 -13.46
C PHE A 105 4.73 4.72 -13.72
N VAL A 106 3.87 5.73 -13.90
CA VAL A 106 2.44 5.54 -14.17
C VAL A 106 2.20 4.83 -15.50
N SER A 107 3.01 5.08 -16.52
CA SER A 107 2.88 4.41 -17.83
C SER A 107 3.35 2.96 -17.82
N TRP A 108 4.19 2.58 -16.84
CA TRP A 108 4.68 1.21 -16.68
C TRP A 108 3.70 0.31 -15.90
N LEU A 109 2.93 0.90 -14.96
CA LEU A 109 1.89 0.20 -14.21
C LEU A 109 0.82 -0.38 -15.15
#